data_AF-A0A7Y6A919-F1
#
_entry.id   AF-A0A7Y6A919-F1
#
_cell.length_a   1.000
_cell.length_b   1.000
_cell.length_c   1.000
_cell.angle_alpha   90.00
_cell.angle_beta   90.00
_cell.angle_gamma   90.00
#
_symmetry.space_group_name_H-M   'P 1'
#
loop_
_entity.id
_entity.type
_entity.pdbx_description
1 polymer ?
#
loop_
_entity_poly.entity_id
_entity_poly.type
_entity_poly.pdbx_seq_one_letter_code
_entity_poly.pdbx_strand_id
1 'polypeptide(L)'
;MRYTRRSVVHLTPAEPGWDLELTRPGADTVLCPVIGWAVVVVDTSAAGDAETAIEPAFVYEGAVFTPGEFAHTIGELEYALIEPED
;
A
#
# COMPACT_ATOMS: atom_id res chain seq x y z
N MET A 1 20.84 5.35 -8.64
CA MET A 1 20.25 4.03 -8.31
C MET A 1 19.11 3.78 -9.28
N ARG A 2 18.93 2.55 -9.77
CA ARG A 2 17.79 2.21 -10.64
C ARG A 2 16.70 1.64 -9.75
N TYR A 3 15.57 2.34 -9.65
CA TYR A 3 14.42 1.83 -8.92
C TYR A 3 13.61 0.90 -9.81
N THR A 4 13.02 -0.15 -9.23
CA THR A 4 12.03 -0.98 -9.91
C THR A 4 10.64 -0.56 -9.46
N ARG A 5 9.64 -0.73 -10.33
CA ARG A 5 8.24 -0.54 -9.97
C ARG A 5 7.91 -1.33 -8.70
N ARG A 6 7.09 -0.74 -7.82
CA ARG A 6 6.72 -1.20 -6.46
C ARG A 6 7.85 -1.16 -5.42
N SER A 7 9.00 -0.56 -5.72
CA SER A 7 10.00 -0.30 -4.67
C SER A 7 9.47 0.74 -3.69
N VAL A 8 9.55 0.44 -2.39
CA VAL A 8 9.37 1.43 -1.32
C VAL A 8 10.68 2.19 -1.16
N VAL A 9 10.64 3.51 -1.37
CA VAL A 9 11.82 4.38 -1.27
C VAL A 9 11.81 5.23 0.01
N HIS A 10 10.65 5.35 0.66
CA HIS A 10 10.51 6.01 1.94
C HIS A 10 9.30 5.43 2.71
N LEU A 11 9.36 5.46 4.04
CA LEU A 11 8.27 5.03 4.91
C LEU A 11 8.19 5.96 6.12
N THR A 12 7.03 6.57 6.31
CA THR A 12 6.71 7.39 7.49
C THR A 12 5.73 6.62 8.37
N PRO A 13 5.90 6.56 9.70
CA PRO A 13 4.90 5.95 10.58
C PRO A 13 3.54 6.65 10.46
N ALA A 14 2.46 5.86 10.51
CA ALA A 14 1.11 6.40 10.55
C ALA A 14 0.76 6.77 12.00
N GLU A 15 -0.13 7.74 12.15
CA GLU A 15 -0.78 7.95 13.45
C GLU A 15 -1.66 6.74 13.79
N PRO A 16 -1.86 6.42 15.08
CA PRO A 16 -2.75 5.33 15.46
C PRO A 16 -4.20 5.58 15.01
N GLY A 17 -4.93 4.50 14.69
CA GLY A 17 -6.37 4.54 14.40
C GLY A 17 -6.73 4.57 12.92
N TRP A 18 -5.74 4.59 12.02
CA TRP A 18 -5.99 4.43 10.59
C TRP A 18 -6.16 2.94 10.24
N ASP A 19 -7.21 2.62 9.52
CA ASP A 19 -7.48 1.27 9.03
C ASP A 19 -7.63 1.27 7.51
N LEU A 20 -7.29 0.15 6.90
CA LEU A 20 -7.48 -0.12 5.49
C LEU A 20 -8.51 -1.24 5.36
N GLU A 21 -9.64 -0.91 4.76
CA GLU A 21 -10.65 -1.89 4.38
C GLU A 21 -10.25 -2.54 3.06
N LEU A 22 -10.06 -3.86 3.08
CA LEU A 22 -9.67 -4.65 1.92
C LEU A 22 -10.80 -5.58 1.51
N THR A 23 -11.25 -5.46 0.27
CA THR A 23 -12.25 -6.36 -0.32
C THR A 23 -11.61 -7.15 -1.45
N ARG A 24 -11.57 -8.47 -1.29
CA ARG A 24 -11.04 -9.39 -2.30
C ARG A 24 -12.19 -10.01 -3.10
N PRO A 25 -12.00 -10.30 -4.40
CA PRO A 25 -13.02 -10.98 -5.19
C PRO A 25 -13.44 -12.32 -4.56
N GLY A 26 -14.72 -12.45 -4.23
CA GLY A 26 -15.29 -13.68 -3.67
C GLY A 26 -14.90 -13.99 -2.22
N ALA A 27 -14.35 -13.02 -1.47
CA ALA A 27 -14.08 -13.17 -0.05
C ALA A 27 -14.69 -12.02 0.76
N ASP A 28 -14.76 -12.21 2.08
CA ASP A 28 -15.19 -11.18 2.99
C ASP A 28 -14.18 -10.03 3.05
N THR A 29 -14.71 -8.85 3.34
CA THR A 29 -13.96 -7.65 3.63
C THR A 29 -13.16 -7.79 4.93
N VAL A 30 -11.91 -7.32 4.93
CA VAL A 30 -11.01 -7.38 6.08
C VAL A 30 -10.48 -6.00 6.40
N LEU A 31 -10.50 -5.62 7.68
CA LEU A 31 -9.84 -4.41 8.17
C LEU A 31 -8.40 -4.71 8.55
N CYS A 32 -7.48 -3.93 8.01
CA CYS A 32 -6.06 -4.05 8.26
C CYS A 32 -5.52 -2.73 8.83
N PRO A 33 -4.83 -2.74 9.98
CA PRO A 33 -4.28 -1.52 10.55
C PRO A 33 -3.20 -0.94 9.65
N VAL A 34 -3.28 0.37 9.40
CA VAL A 34 -2.23 1.11 8.69
C VAL A 34 -1.12 1.43 9.67
N ILE A 35 0.09 0.99 9.34
CA ILE A 35 1.29 1.16 10.16
C ILE A 35 2.19 2.29 9.64
N GLY A 36 1.97 2.73 8.40
CA GLY A 36 2.78 3.77 7.78
C GLY A 36 2.27 4.26 6.43
N TRP A 37 2.91 5.32 5.95
CA TRP A 37 2.73 5.91 4.63
C TRP A 37 3.99 5.66 3.81
N ALA A 38 3.88 4.79 2.82
CA ALA A 38 4.98 4.39 1.96
C ALA A 38 5.03 5.26 0.70
N VAL A 39 6.19 5.82 0.39
CA VAL A 39 6.45 6.38 -0.95
C VAL A 39 6.90 5.24 -1.85
N VAL A 40 6.06 4.89 -2.82
CA VAL A 40 6.26 3.77 -3.74
C VAL A 40 6.55 4.23 -5.15
N VAL A 41 7.42 3.53 -5.86
CA VAL A 41 7.68 3.80 -7.29
C VAL A 41 6.57 3.16 -8.12
N VAL A 42 5.77 3.98 -8.80
CA VAL A 42 4.63 3.50 -9.61
C VAL A 42 5.00 3.29 -11.07
N ASP A 43 5.97 4.05 -11.59
CA ASP A 43 6.50 3.90 -12.94
C ASP A 43 7.96 4.40 -13.03
N THR A 44 8.63 4.06 -14.12
CA THR A 44 9.98 4.54 -14.45
C THR A 44 10.05 4.98 -15.89
N SER A 45 10.48 6.21 -16.13
CA SER A 45 10.66 6.75 -17.47
C SER A 45 11.84 6.10 -18.21
N ALA A 46 11.86 6.22 -19.54
CA ALA A 46 12.99 5.77 -20.36
C ALA A 46 14.32 6.51 -20.03
N ALA A 47 14.23 7.71 -19.45
CA ALA A 47 15.38 8.48 -18.98
C ALA A 47 15.89 8.04 -17.59
N GLY A 48 15.14 7.16 -16.89
CA GLY A 48 15.50 6.63 -15.58
C GLY A 48 14.90 7.39 -14.40
N ASP A 49 14.01 8.35 -14.65
CA ASP A 49 13.28 9.05 -13.60
C ASP A 49 12.18 8.14 -13.03
N ALA A 50 12.06 8.11 -11.70
CA ALA A 50 11.02 7.35 -11.02
C ALA A 50 9.82 8.25 -10.73
N GLU A 51 8.64 7.80 -11.16
CA GLU A 51 7.38 8.38 -10.70
C GLU A 51 6.96 7.68 -9.40
N THR A 52 6.52 8.45 -8.42
CA THR A 52 6.16 7.92 -7.09
C THR A 52 4.76 8.32 -6.65
N ALA A 53 4.12 7.45 -5.88
CA ALA A 53 2.87 7.74 -5.17
C ALA A 53 3.05 7.46 -3.67
N ILE A 54 2.13 7.99 -2.86
CA ILE A 54 2.03 7.64 -1.44
C ILE A 54 0.93 6.58 -1.32
N GLU A 55 1.27 5.46 -0.69
CA GLU A 55 0.35 4.36 -0.41
C GLU A 55 0.35 4.02 1.10
N PRO A 56 -0.78 3.59 1.68
CA PRO A 56 -0.78 3.07 3.04
C PRO A 56 0.01 1.76 3.10
N ALA A 57 0.85 1.60 4.12
CA ALA A 57 1.46 0.33 4.47
C ALA A 57 0.63 -0.32 5.59
N PHE A 58 0.19 -1.55 5.37
CA PHE A 58 -0.70 -2.27 6.30
C PHE A 58 -0.18 -3.69 6.57
N VAL A 59 -0.63 -4.28 7.66
CA VAL A 59 -0.28 -5.66 8.03
C VAL A 59 -1.39 -6.62 7.61
N TYR A 60 -1.04 -7.66 6.87
CA TYR A 60 -1.93 -8.76 6.51
C TYR A 60 -1.21 -10.10 6.69
N GLU A 61 -1.83 -11.04 7.41
CA GLU A 61 -1.28 -12.38 7.69
C GLU A 61 0.19 -12.38 8.18
N GLY A 62 0.58 -11.37 8.96
CA GLY A 62 1.92 -11.25 9.54
C GLY A 62 2.99 -10.67 8.61
N ALA A 63 2.61 -10.24 7.40
CA ALA A 63 3.48 -9.51 6.48
C ALA A 63 2.98 -8.07 6.26
N VAL A 64 3.88 -7.20 5.82
CA VAL A 64 3.57 -5.80 5.49
C VAL A 64 3.43 -5.67 3.99
N PHE A 65 2.37 -4.99 3.54
CA PHE A 65 2.12 -4.73 2.13
C PHE A 65 1.75 -3.26 1.91
N THR A 66 1.91 -2.81 0.66
CA THR A 66 1.15 -1.68 0.12
C THR A 66 0.05 -2.20 -0.81
N PRO A 67 -1.03 -1.45 -1.10
CA PRO A 67 -2.09 -1.90 -1.98
C PRO A 67 -1.60 -2.36 -3.35
N GLY A 68 -0.65 -1.63 -3.95
CA GLY A 68 -0.08 -2.00 -5.25
C GLY A 68 0.70 -3.32 -5.21
N GLU A 69 1.39 -3.60 -4.11
CA GLU A 69 2.06 -4.88 -3.90
C GLU A 69 1.06 -6.01 -3.65
N PHE A 70 0.10 -5.81 -2.77
CA PHE A 70 -0.89 -6.82 -2.42
C PHE A 70 -1.77 -7.20 -3.62
N ALA A 71 -2.25 -6.21 -4.36
CA ALA A 71 -2.99 -6.42 -5.61
C ALA A 71 -2.17 -7.23 -6.63
N HIS A 72 -0.85 -7.01 -6.71
CA HIS A 72 0.00 -7.82 -7.58
C HIS A 72 0.08 -9.29 -7.16
N THR A 73 -0.01 -9.57 -5.85
CA THR A 73 0.02 -10.92 -5.30
C THR A 73 -1.29 -11.67 -5.51
N ILE A 74 -2.43 -10.98 -5.40
CA ILE A 74 -3.76 -11.62 -5.45
C ILE A 74 -4.54 -11.38 -6.76
N GLY A 75 -4.05 -10.50 -7.62
CA GLY A 75 -4.66 -10.12 -8.90
C GLY A 75 -5.44 -8.81 -8.85
N GLU A 76 -6.58 -8.81 -8.14
CA GLU A 76 -7.50 -7.67 -8.05
C GLU A 76 -7.79 -7.34 -6.59
N LEU A 77 -7.82 -6.04 -6.28
CA LEU A 77 -8.02 -5.53 -4.93
C LEU A 77 -8.88 -4.26 -4.99
N GLU A 78 -10.00 -4.27 -4.29
CA GLU A 78 -10.71 -3.06 -3.91
C GLU A 78 -10.31 -2.70 -2.49
N TYR A 79 -10.02 -1.43 -2.24
CA TYR A 79 -9.71 -0.97 -0.89
C TYR A 79 -10.22 0.44 -0.62
N ALA A 80 -10.51 0.71 0.64
CA ALA A 80 -10.86 2.03 1.14
C ALA A 80 -10.05 2.34 2.40
N LEU A 81 -9.59 3.57 2.52
CA LEU A 81 -8.91 4.05 3.71
C LEU A 81 -9.95 4.59 4.70
N ILE A 82 -9.87 4.14 5.95
CA ILE A 82 -10.73 4.57 7.04
C ILE A 82 -9.91 5.51 7.93
N GLU A 83 -10.44 6.72 8.11
CA GLU A 83 -9.83 7.73 8.97
C GLU A 83 -10.13 7.42 10.45
N PRO A 84 -9.21 7.74 11.38
CA PRO A 84 -9.49 7.66 12.82
C PRO A 84 -10.68 8.54 13.21
N GLU A 85 -11.48 8.09 14.17
CA GLU A 85 -12.49 8.95 14.81
C GLU A 85 -11.82 9.94 15.78
N ASP A 86 -12.23 11.23 15.73
CA ASP A 86 -11.72 12.34 16.55
C ASP A 86 -12.01 12.21 18.06
#